data_AF-A0A9E0LKG9-F1
#
_entry.id   AF-A0A9E0LKG9-F1
#
_cell.length_a   1.000
_cell.length_b   1.000
_cell.length_c   1.000
_cell.angle_alpha   90.00
_cell.angle_beta   90.00
_cell.angle_gamma   90.00
#
_symmetry.space_group_name_H-M   'P 1'
#
loop_
_entity.id
_entity.type
_entity.pdbx_description
1 polymer ?
#
loop_
_entity_poly.entity_id
_entity_poly.type
_entity_poly.pdbx_seq_one_letter_code
_entity_poly.pdbx_strand_id
1 'polypeptide(L)'
;MLRIQKPMSDGLRLGELLIGAGILTRDAVEAALTLAFASRLPLGRVLVSTGQLQDQQVDRYVAVQRRARSGGLGVLDARRVIQEMTWGAEHNEVGQPEKQPEGPASLLIDLLGQAGVLTKNEIPYVMRSSIEADITCGRLLLLRRRISPAFHRYCIELLVQYREGKLSFAKAADECRRLYQGGAYVDQQEHCGANESARKLGQLMVRAGFINETELFDALEVSLSLNRKLGEVLVDAGIVVQEVVDLCVQMLKRILSGEVRTAEAAVYLKSRYVISQRQGHFAS
;
A
#
# COMPACT_ATOMS: atom_id res chain seq x y z
N MET A 1 41.46 31.41 -28.94
CA MET A 1 40.37 30.43 -29.25
C MET A 1 40.90 29.03 -28.99
N LEU A 2 40.64 28.48 -27.80
CA LEU A 2 41.04 27.09 -27.48
C LEU A 2 39.89 26.16 -27.87
N ARG A 3 40.07 25.48 -29.01
CA ARG A 3 39.25 24.35 -29.45
C ARG A 3 39.56 23.19 -28.51
N ILE A 4 38.83 23.08 -27.40
CA ILE A 4 38.91 21.92 -26.51
C ILE A 4 38.34 20.75 -27.31
N GLN A 5 39.23 19.91 -27.85
CA GLN A 5 38.88 18.64 -28.45
C GLN A 5 38.04 17.86 -27.44
N LYS A 6 36.81 17.50 -27.83
CA LYS A 6 35.94 16.60 -27.07
C LYS A 6 36.73 15.29 -26.93
N PRO A 7 37.25 14.93 -25.74
CA PRO A 7 38.05 13.72 -25.61
C PRO A 7 37.18 12.54 -26.06
N MET A 8 37.76 11.67 -26.88
CA MET A 8 37.12 10.42 -27.31
C MET A 8 36.54 9.75 -26.06
N SER A 9 35.22 9.63 -26.05
CA SER A 9 34.48 9.04 -24.94
C SER A 9 34.94 7.60 -24.81
N ASP A 10 35.62 7.30 -23.70
CA ASP A 10 35.92 5.95 -23.25
C ASP A 10 34.64 5.19 -22.83
N GLY A 11 33.48 5.86 -22.86
CA GLY A 11 32.20 5.34 -22.40
C GLY A 11 32.16 5.12 -20.89
N LEU A 12 33.19 5.54 -20.15
CA LEU A 12 33.36 5.32 -18.70
C LEU A 12 33.05 6.58 -17.88
N ARG A 13 32.61 7.66 -18.52
CA ARG A 13 32.09 8.83 -17.80
C ARG A 13 30.75 8.47 -17.18
N LEU A 14 30.48 8.97 -15.97
CA LEU A 14 29.33 8.55 -15.17
C LEU A 14 28.02 8.77 -15.95
N GLY A 15 27.85 9.95 -16.56
CA GLY A 15 26.69 10.23 -17.41
C GLY A 15 26.56 9.29 -18.61
N GLU A 16 27.67 8.91 -19.25
CA GLU A 16 27.66 8.01 -20.42
C GLU A 16 27.41 6.55 -20.03
N LEU A 17 27.92 6.11 -18.88
CA LEU A 17 27.62 4.80 -18.30
C LEU A 17 26.13 4.68 -17.94
N LEU A 18 25.57 5.72 -17.30
CA LEU A 18 24.17 5.75 -16.90
C LEU A 18 23.21 5.82 -18.10
N ILE A 19 23.58 6.55 -19.16
CA ILE A 19 22.84 6.51 -20.43
C ILE A 19 22.96 5.12 -21.07
N GLY A 20 24.17 4.58 -21.13
CA GLY A 20 24.43 3.28 -21.74
C GLY A 20 23.80 2.09 -21.00
N ALA A 21 23.48 2.25 -19.72
CA ALA A 21 22.76 1.28 -18.89
C ALA A 21 21.24 1.53 -18.85
N GLY A 22 20.74 2.55 -19.56
CA GLY A 22 19.31 2.88 -19.61
C GLY A 22 18.75 3.56 -18.35
N ILE A 23 19.60 4.03 -17.43
CA ILE A 23 19.19 4.66 -16.17
C ILE A 23 18.80 6.12 -16.37
N LEU A 24 19.53 6.84 -17.23
CA LEU A 24 19.28 8.25 -17.52
C LEU A 24 19.16 8.49 -19.02
N THR A 25 18.32 9.44 -19.40
CA THR A 25 18.27 9.93 -20.79
C THR A 25 19.43 10.89 -21.06
N ARG A 26 19.78 11.05 -22.34
CA ARG A 26 20.77 12.03 -22.78
C ARG A 26 20.41 13.44 -22.30
N ASP A 27 19.14 13.82 -22.48
CA ASP A 27 18.62 15.15 -22.11
C ASP A 27 18.71 15.40 -20.60
N ALA A 28 18.42 14.38 -19.77
CA ALA A 28 18.54 14.49 -18.32
C ALA A 28 20.00 14.71 -17.86
N VAL A 29 20.95 14.02 -18.49
CA VAL A 29 22.39 14.20 -18.21
C VAL A 29 22.87 15.57 -18.67
N GLU A 30 22.43 16.07 -19.82
CA GLU A 30 22.80 17.39 -20.32
C GLU A 30 22.24 18.53 -19.45
N ALA A 31 20.99 18.41 -19.00
CA ALA A 31 20.39 19.33 -18.03
C ALA A 31 21.14 19.32 -16.69
N ALA A 32 21.47 18.14 -16.17
CA ALA A 32 22.20 17.99 -14.91
C ALA A 32 23.65 18.52 -15.02
N LEU A 33 24.32 18.35 -16.16
CA LEU A 33 25.65 18.92 -16.40
C LEU A 33 25.62 20.45 -16.44
N THR A 34 24.58 21.03 -17.05
CA THR A 34 24.38 22.48 -17.08
C THR A 34 24.22 23.04 -15.67
N LEU A 35 23.39 22.40 -14.84
CA LEU A 35 23.17 22.79 -13.46
C LEU A 35 24.40 22.53 -12.57
N ALA A 36 25.13 21.44 -12.79
CA ALA A 36 26.39 21.13 -12.11
C ALA A 36 27.47 22.18 -12.38
N PHE A 37 27.58 22.65 -13.62
CA PHE A 37 28.49 23.72 -13.98
C PHE A 37 28.09 25.04 -13.29
N ALA A 38 26.81 25.42 -13.36
CA ALA A 38 26.30 26.64 -12.74
C ALA A 38 26.43 26.65 -11.21
N SER A 39 26.19 25.51 -10.57
CA SER A 39 26.19 25.36 -9.11
C SER A 39 27.55 24.95 -8.53
N ARG A 40 28.55 24.69 -9.40
CA ARG A 40 29.87 24.12 -9.04
C ARG A 40 29.80 22.86 -8.17
N LEU A 41 28.76 22.05 -8.38
CA LEU A 41 28.57 20.78 -7.67
C LEU A 41 28.94 19.60 -8.57
N PRO A 42 29.43 18.47 -8.01
CA PRO A 42 29.66 17.26 -8.78
C PRO A 42 28.37 16.77 -9.45
N LEU A 43 28.47 16.24 -10.68
CA LEU A 43 27.32 15.73 -11.44
C LEU A 43 26.46 14.75 -10.62
N GLY A 44 27.09 13.82 -9.89
CA GLY A 44 26.37 12.89 -9.02
C GLY A 44 25.50 13.60 -7.97
N ARG A 45 26.05 14.64 -7.33
CA ARG A 45 25.32 15.43 -6.32
C ARG A 45 24.19 16.25 -6.92
N VAL A 46 24.37 16.76 -8.14
CA VAL A 46 23.30 17.43 -8.87
C VAL A 46 22.19 16.45 -9.23
N LEU A 47 22.55 15.26 -9.74
CA LEU A 47 21.58 14.21 -10.06
C LEU A 47 20.77 13.77 -8.83
N VAL A 48 21.37 13.77 -7.63
CA VAL A 48 20.62 13.58 -6.37
C VAL A 48 19.69 14.75 -6.10
N SER A 49 20.22 15.98 -6.14
CA SER A 49 19.43 17.18 -5.82
C SER A 49 18.25 17.40 -6.77
N THR A 50 18.34 16.93 -8.02
CA THR A 50 17.28 17.00 -9.03
C THR A 50 16.39 15.76 -9.03
N GLY A 51 16.59 14.82 -8.10
CA GLY A 51 15.76 13.62 -7.96
C GLY A 51 15.96 12.55 -9.04
N GLN A 52 17.01 12.65 -9.85
CA GLN A 52 17.32 11.70 -10.92
C GLN A 52 17.99 10.44 -10.38
N LEU A 53 18.71 10.54 -9.26
CA LEU A 53 19.37 9.44 -8.55
C LEU A 53 19.22 9.60 -7.03
N GLN A 54 19.39 8.53 -6.26
CA GLN A 54 19.52 8.56 -4.80
C GLN A 54 21.01 8.62 -4.38
N ASP A 55 21.33 9.15 -3.19
CA ASP A 55 22.71 9.20 -2.68
C ASP A 55 23.38 7.81 -2.69
N GLN A 56 22.66 6.78 -2.22
CA GLN A 56 23.16 5.40 -2.22
C GLN A 56 23.41 4.85 -3.63
N GLN A 57 22.64 5.29 -4.63
CA GLN A 57 22.83 4.89 -6.02
C GLN A 57 24.07 5.56 -6.61
N VAL A 58 24.29 6.86 -6.32
CA VAL A 58 25.47 7.58 -6.78
C VAL A 58 26.75 6.95 -6.25
N ASP A 59 26.80 6.60 -4.96
CA ASP A 59 27.99 5.97 -4.38
C ASP A 59 28.30 4.61 -5.04
N ARG A 60 27.26 3.80 -5.28
CA ARG A 60 27.40 2.50 -5.95
C ARG A 60 27.84 2.64 -7.41
N TYR A 61 27.23 3.54 -8.18
CA TYR A 61 27.59 3.75 -9.58
C TYR A 61 28.97 4.37 -9.74
N VAL A 62 29.37 5.27 -8.84
CA VAL A 62 30.73 5.81 -8.78
C VAL A 62 31.74 4.72 -8.42
N ALA A 63 31.40 3.77 -7.53
CA ALA A 63 32.26 2.63 -7.24
C ALA A 63 32.49 1.73 -8.46
N VAL A 64 31.42 1.43 -9.23
CA VAL A 64 31.54 0.67 -10.49
C VAL A 64 32.37 1.43 -11.52
N GLN A 65 32.13 2.74 -11.67
CA GLN A 65 32.89 3.61 -12.56
C GLN A 65 34.39 3.60 -12.22
N ARG A 66 34.75 3.70 -10.93
CA ARG A 66 36.15 3.67 -10.48
C ARG A 66 36.82 2.34 -10.83
N ARG A 67 36.13 1.21 -10.61
CA ARG A 67 36.62 -0.13 -10.96
C ARG A 67 36.81 -0.33 -12.46
N ALA A 68 35.93 0.23 -13.27
CA ALA A 68 36.04 0.16 -14.72
C ALA A 68 37.20 1.01 -15.25
N ARG A 69 37.42 2.21 -14.67
CA ARG A 69 38.57 3.07 -15.01
C ARG A 69 39.91 2.53 -14.56
N SER A 70 39.94 1.76 -13.47
CA SER A 70 41.16 1.08 -13.03
C SER A 70 41.48 -0.19 -13.84
N GLY A 71 40.77 -0.44 -14.95
CA GLY A 71 41.01 -1.58 -15.85
C GLY A 71 40.46 -2.91 -15.35
N GLY A 72 39.75 -2.93 -14.23
CA GLY A 72 39.20 -4.15 -13.61
C GLY A 72 37.81 -4.54 -14.12
N LEU A 73 37.21 -3.77 -15.04
CA LEU A 73 35.88 -4.02 -15.57
C LEU A 73 35.73 -3.37 -16.96
N GLY A 74 35.33 -4.15 -17.98
CA GLY A 74 35.07 -3.62 -19.33
C GLY A 74 33.85 -2.70 -19.36
N VAL A 75 33.76 -1.79 -20.35
CA VAL A 75 32.66 -0.79 -20.45
C VAL A 75 31.28 -1.47 -20.52
N LEU A 76 31.16 -2.56 -21.30
CA LEU A 76 29.91 -3.31 -21.43
C LEU A 76 29.55 -4.05 -20.13
N ASP A 77 30.54 -4.63 -19.46
CA ASP A 77 30.35 -5.27 -18.16
C ASP A 77 30.00 -4.25 -17.07
N ALA A 78 30.58 -3.05 -17.12
CA ALA A 78 30.23 -1.96 -16.21
C ALA A 78 28.78 -1.51 -16.38
N ARG A 79 28.31 -1.41 -17.63
CA ARG A 79 26.89 -1.12 -17.92
C ARG A 79 25.98 -2.24 -17.43
N ARG A 80 26.34 -3.49 -17.69
CA ARG A 80 25.58 -4.65 -17.20
C ARG A 80 25.51 -4.68 -15.68
N VAL A 81 26.63 -4.47 -14.97
CA VAL A 81 26.67 -4.41 -13.50
C VAL A 81 25.84 -3.25 -12.97
N ILE A 82 25.88 -2.08 -13.60
CA ILE A 82 25.04 -0.93 -13.23
C ILE A 82 23.56 -1.25 -13.46
N GLN A 83 23.23 -1.88 -14.58
CA GLN A 83 21.88 -2.33 -14.89
C GLN A 83 21.41 -3.39 -13.89
N GLU A 84 22.20 -4.41 -13.58
CA GLU A 84 21.93 -5.46 -12.58
C GLU A 84 21.88 -4.92 -11.15
N MET A 85 22.66 -3.88 -10.78
CA MET A 85 22.50 -3.20 -9.49
C MET A 85 21.17 -2.45 -9.38
N THR A 86 20.58 -2.14 -10.53
CA THR A 86 19.30 -1.45 -10.67
C THR A 86 18.16 -2.48 -10.88
N TRP A 87 18.47 -3.67 -11.42
CA TRP A 87 17.57 -4.76 -11.82
C TRP A 87 17.66 -6.01 -10.88
N GLY A 88 18.58 -6.05 -9.94
CA GLY A 88 18.54 -6.90 -8.73
C GLY A 88 17.79 -6.23 -7.58
N ALA A 89 17.33 -5.01 -7.85
CA ALA A 89 16.46 -4.17 -7.06
C ALA A 89 15.22 -3.78 -7.89
N GLU A 90 14.61 -4.75 -8.59
CA GLU A 90 13.35 -4.59 -9.37
C GLU A 90 12.10 -4.28 -8.53
N HIS A 91 12.27 -3.48 -7.49
CA HIS A 91 11.24 -2.60 -6.97
C HIS A 91 11.88 -1.23 -6.72
N ASN A 92 12.34 -0.56 -7.78
CA ASN A 92 12.44 0.91 -7.82
C ASN A 92 12.75 1.42 -9.23
N GLU A 93 11.70 1.64 -10.03
CA GLU A 93 11.72 2.47 -11.24
C GLU A 93 11.75 3.96 -10.86
N VAL A 94 12.58 4.74 -11.56
CA VAL A 94 12.72 6.20 -11.43
C VAL A 94 11.66 6.94 -12.26
N GLY A 95 10.98 7.89 -11.62
CA GLY A 95 10.05 8.83 -12.25
C GLY A 95 9.04 9.37 -11.23
N GLN A 96 9.52 10.15 -10.27
CA GLN A 96 8.94 10.44 -8.94
C GLN A 96 7.49 10.96 -8.91
N PRO A 97 6.80 10.71 -7.79
CA PRO A 97 6.25 11.80 -7.00
C PRO A 97 6.86 11.81 -5.59
N GLU A 98 7.02 13.01 -5.06
CA GLU A 98 7.00 13.39 -3.64
C GLU A 98 7.22 12.26 -2.64
N LYS A 99 8.29 12.37 -1.81
CA LYS A 99 8.46 11.69 -0.51
C LYS A 99 7.22 10.89 -0.15
N GLN A 100 7.22 9.59 -0.48
CA GLN A 100 6.26 8.72 0.18
C GLN A 100 6.58 8.89 1.66
N PRO A 101 5.61 9.32 2.49
CA PRO A 101 5.81 9.19 3.92
C PRO A 101 6.12 7.71 4.13
N GLU A 102 7.09 7.40 4.99
CA GLU A 102 7.25 6.08 5.58
C GLU A 102 6.00 5.79 6.45
N GLY A 103 4.83 5.80 5.82
CA GLY A 103 3.54 5.49 6.36
C GLY A 103 3.18 4.06 6.00
N PRO A 104 2.31 3.41 6.78
CA PRO A 104 2.01 2.00 6.65
C PRO A 104 1.55 1.68 5.22
N ALA A 105 2.17 0.67 4.60
CA ALA A 105 1.73 0.15 3.30
C ALA A 105 0.25 -0.26 3.41
N SER A 106 -0.63 0.50 2.75
CA SER A 106 -2.05 0.15 2.73
C SER A 106 -2.25 -0.91 1.65
N LEU A 107 -2.47 -2.14 2.11
CA LEU A 107 -2.68 -3.30 1.23
C LEU A 107 -3.87 -3.06 0.26
N LEU A 108 -4.86 -2.26 0.69
CA LEU A 108 -5.97 -1.84 -0.15
C LEU A 108 -5.51 -0.91 -1.28
N ILE A 109 -4.65 0.06 -0.99
CA ILE A 109 -4.13 0.98 -2.00
C ILE A 109 -3.27 0.25 -3.02
N ASP A 110 -2.43 -0.69 -2.57
CA ASP A 110 -1.64 -1.53 -3.47
C ASP A 110 -2.52 -2.35 -4.41
N LEU A 111 -3.60 -2.95 -3.88
CA LEU A 111 -4.56 -3.72 -4.66
C LEU A 111 -5.25 -2.85 -5.70
N LEU A 112 -5.75 -1.68 -5.29
CA LEU A 112 -6.44 -0.73 -6.17
C LEU A 112 -5.50 -0.16 -7.24
N GLY A 113 -4.23 0.04 -6.90
CA GLY A 113 -3.18 0.43 -7.84
C GLY A 113 -2.92 -0.65 -8.89
N GLN A 114 -2.71 -1.90 -8.46
CA GLN A 114 -2.48 -3.01 -9.40
C GLN A 114 -3.73 -3.30 -10.25
N ALA A 115 -4.93 -3.16 -9.69
CA ALA A 115 -6.18 -3.29 -10.43
C ALA A 115 -6.40 -2.16 -11.45
N GLY A 116 -5.65 -1.06 -11.37
CA GLY A 116 -5.82 0.12 -12.24
C GLY A 116 -7.03 0.98 -11.87
N VAL A 117 -7.56 0.82 -10.65
CA VAL A 117 -8.63 1.67 -10.09
C VAL A 117 -8.05 3.02 -9.67
N LEU A 118 -6.83 2.99 -9.12
CA LEU A 118 -6.04 4.17 -8.80
C LEU A 118 -4.82 4.20 -9.71
N THR A 119 -4.57 5.36 -10.29
CA THR A 119 -3.34 5.61 -11.05
C THR A 119 -2.14 5.81 -10.11
N LYS A 120 -0.92 5.59 -10.62
CA LYS A 120 0.33 5.85 -9.88
C LYS A 120 0.41 7.27 -9.30
N ASN A 121 -0.26 8.24 -9.93
CA ASN A 121 -0.30 9.64 -9.49
C ASN A 121 -1.36 9.92 -8.40
N GLU A 122 -2.46 9.14 -8.37
CA GLU A 122 -3.53 9.31 -7.37
C GLU A 122 -3.15 8.70 -6.02
N ILE A 123 -2.37 7.62 -6.01
CA ILE A 123 -1.98 6.89 -4.79
C ILE A 123 -1.35 7.78 -3.71
N PRO A 124 -0.30 8.58 -3.99
CA PRO A 124 0.32 9.43 -2.98
C PRO A 124 -0.65 10.47 -2.40
N TYR A 125 -1.53 11.00 -3.25
CA TYR A 125 -2.54 11.98 -2.84
C TYR A 125 -3.60 11.36 -1.90
N VAL A 126 -4.06 10.15 -2.22
CA VAL A 126 -5.02 9.42 -1.38
C VAL A 126 -4.38 9.09 -0.02
N MET A 127 -3.14 8.62 0.00
CA MET A 127 -2.41 8.30 1.24
C MET A 127 -2.13 9.54 2.10
N ARG A 128 -1.71 10.66 1.50
CA ARG A 128 -1.49 11.91 2.26
C ARG A 128 -2.79 12.44 2.83
N SER A 129 -3.84 12.46 2.00
CA SER A 129 -5.13 12.98 2.40
C SER A 129 -5.84 12.09 3.42
N SER A 130 -5.54 10.79 3.49
CA SER A 130 -6.09 9.89 4.51
C SER A 130 -5.44 10.15 5.87
N ILE A 131 -4.12 10.35 5.90
CA ILE A 131 -3.37 10.75 7.10
C ILE A 131 -3.81 12.13 7.61
N GLU A 132 -3.92 13.13 6.72
CA GLU A 132 -4.34 14.49 7.10
C GLU A 132 -5.77 14.54 7.66
N ALA A 133 -6.66 13.68 7.13
CA ALA A 133 -8.05 13.60 7.57
C ALA A 133 -8.27 12.60 8.71
N ASP A 134 -7.22 11.89 9.15
CA ASP A 134 -7.26 10.83 10.16
C ASP A 134 -8.34 9.77 9.90
N ILE A 135 -8.39 9.29 8.64
CA ILE A 135 -9.32 8.24 8.19
C ILE A 135 -8.61 7.22 7.32
N THR A 136 -9.23 6.05 7.14
CA THR A 136 -8.71 5.01 6.24
C THR A 136 -8.77 5.44 4.77
N CYS A 137 -7.95 4.80 3.93
CA CYS A 137 -7.92 5.13 2.51
C CYS A 137 -9.22 4.72 1.82
N GLY A 138 -9.79 3.57 2.18
CA GLY A 138 -11.09 3.13 1.71
C GLY A 138 -12.19 4.12 2.03
N ARG A 139 -12.24 4.61 3.28
CA ARG A 139 -13.21 5.63 3.71
C ARG A 139 -13.06 6.94 2.95
N LEU A 140 -11.83 7.40 2.73
CA LEU A 140 -11.57 8.60 1.94
C LEU A 140 -12.11 8.46 0.50
N LEU A 141 -11.86 7.33 -0.14
CA LEU A 141 -12.31 7.06 -1.51
C LEU A 141 -13.83 6.97 -1.62
N LEU A 142 -14.51 6.42 -0.60
CA LEU A 142 -15.97 6.39 -0.50
C LEU A 142 -16.56 7.80 -0.33
N LEU A 143 -16.01 8.60 0.58
CA LEU A 143 -16.45 9.98 0.82
C LEU A 143 -16.31 10.86 -0.43
N ARG A 144 -15.25 10.65 -1.20
CA ARG A 144 -15.02 11.33 -2.49
C ARG A 144 -15.77 10.69 -3.66
N ARG A 145 -16.56 9.64 -3.42
CA ARG A 145 -17.32 8.88 -4.43
C ARG A 145 -16.44 8.37 -5.59
N ARG A 146 -15.16 8.11 -5.34
CA ARG A 146 -14.23 7.52 -6.32
C ARG A 146 -14.49 6.03 -6.50
N ILE A 147 -14.94 5.37 -5.42
CA ILE A 147 -15.39 3.98 -5.42
C ILE A 147 -16.77 3.89 -4.75
N SER A 148 -17.54 2.85 -5.09
CA SER A 148 -18.83 2.58 -4.45
C SER A 148 -18.66 1.75 -3.16
N PRO A 149 -19.61 1.81 -2.21
CA PRO A 149 -19.59 0.96 -1.01
C PRO A 149 -19.53 -0.53 -1.32
N ALA A 150 -20.27 -0.97 -2.35
CA ALA A 150 -20.28 -2.37 -2.79
C ALA A 150 -18.90 -2.80 -3.32
N PHE A 151 -18.26 -1.95 -4.13
CA PHE A 151 -16.91 -2.22 -4.65
C PHE A 151 -15.86 -2.26 -3.53
N HIS A 152 -15.93 -1.31 -2.58
CA HIS A 152 -15.03 -1.29 -1.43
C HIS A 152 -15.15 -2.58 -0.60
N ARG A 153 -16.38 -3.00 -0.28
CA ARG A 153 -16.64 -4.25 0.44
C ARG A 153 -16.05 -5.46 -0.26
N TYR A 154 -16.16 -5.51 -1.58
CA TYR A 154 -15.59 -6.57 -2.40
C TYR A 154 -14.06 -6.58 -2.36
N CYS A 155 -13.41 -5.41 -2.45
CA CYS A 155 -11.96 -5.30 -2.35
C CYS A 155 -11.43 -5.81 -0.99
N ILE A 156 -12.07 -5.38 0.11
CA ILE A 156 -11.72 -5.84 1.47
C ILE A 156 -11.87 -7.36 1.57
N GLU A 157 -12.91 -7.93 0.96
CA GLU A 157 -13.11 -9.37 0.93
C GLU A 157 -11.99 -10.12 0.20
N LEU A 158 -11.56 -9.65 -0.97
CA LEU A 158 -10.45 -10.26 -1.69
C LEU A 158 -9.15 -10.20 -0.86
N LEU A 159 -8.92 -9.12 -0.13
CA LEU A 159 -7.77 -8.99 0.78
C LEU A 159 -7.85 -9.95 1.97
N VAL A 160 -9.05 -10.19 2.52
CA VAL A 160 -9.25 -11.21 3.55
C VAL A 160 -8.92 -12.59 3.00
N GLN A 161 -9.38 -12.93 1.80
CA GLN A 161 -9.05 -14.20 1.14
C GLN A 161 -7.54 -14.34 0.84
N TYR A 162 -6.89 -13.23 0.48
CA TYR A 162 -5.43 -13.17 0.30
C TYR A 162 -4.69 -13.43 1.61
N ARG A 163 -5.08 -12.77 2.72
CA ARG A 163 -4.48 -13.00 4.05
C ARG A 163 -4.62 -14.46 4.50
N GLU A 164 -5.71 -15.11 4.11
CA GLU A 164 -5.96 -16.53 4.40
C GLU A 164 -5.21 -17.49 3.46
N GLY A 165 -4.48 -16.98 2.46
CA GLY A 165 -3.72 -17.79 1.51
C GLY A 165 -4.57 -18.50 0.46
N LYS A 166 -5.88 -18.20 0.37
CA LYS A 166 -6.80 -18.82 -0.60
C LYS A 166 -6.70 -18.21 -1.99
N LEU A 167 -6.27 -16.97 -2.06
CA LEU A 167 -6.20 -16.17 -3.28
C LEU A 167 -4.82 -15.51 -3.36
N SER A 168 -4.19 -15.49 -4.54
CA SER A 168 -2.96 -14.72 -4.72
C SER A 168 -3.29 -13.24 -4.96
N PHE A 169 -2.37 -12.35 -4.57
CA PHE A 169 -2.56 -10.91 -4.73
C PHE A 169 -2.82 -10.50 -6.18
N ALA A 170 -2.10 -11.10 -7.14
CA ALA A 170 -2.32 -10.87 -8.57
C ALA A 170 -3.74 -11.25 -9.02
N LYS A 171 -4.25 -12.41 -8.58
CA LYS A 171 -5.62 -12.83 -8.89
C LYS A 171 -6.66 -11.90 -8.26
N ALA A 172 -6.42 -11.43 -7.03
CA ALA A 172 -7.27 -10.44 -6.38
C ALA A 172 -7.31 -9.13 -7.20
N ALA A 173 -6.15 -8.65 -7.66
CA ALA A 173 -6.07 -7.44 -8.47
C ALA A 173 -6.78 -7.59 -9.83
N ASP A 174 -6.65 -8.74 -10.48
CA ASP A 174 -7.33 -9.02 -11.74
C ASP A 174 -8.86 -9.08 -11.58
N GLU A 175 -9.38 -9.67 -10.51
CA GLU A 175 -10.82 -9.65 -10.20
C GLU A 175 -11.34 -8.24 -9.89
N CYS A 176 -10.59 -7.46 -9.10
CA CYS A 176 -10.90 -6.05 -8.88
C CYS A 176 -10.96 -5.26 -10.20
N ARG A 177 -9.97 -5.46 -11.08
CA ARG A 177 -9.93 -4.81 -12.40
C ARG A 177 -11.14 -5.18 -13.25
N ARG A 178 -11.47 -6.47 -13.31
CA ARG A 178 -12.60 -6.99 -14.08
C ARG A 178 -13.92 -6.39 -13.61
N LEU A 179 -14.14 -6.33 -12.29
CA LEU A 179 -15.35 -5.74 -11.71
C LEU A 179 -15.43 -4.24 -11.98
N TYR A 180 -14.30 -3.53 -11.87
CA TYR A 180 -14.25 -2.09 -12.09
C TYR A 180 -14.47 -1.71 -13.57
N GLN A 181 -13.86 -2.43 -14.50
CA GLN A 181 -14.00 -2.17 -15.94
C GLN A 181 -15.32 -2.68 -16.52
N GLY A 182 -15.86 -3.75 -15.96
CA GLY A 182 -17.03 -4.42 -16.51
C GLY A 182 -18.32 -3.61 -16.45
N GLY A 183 -18.37 -2.49 -15.71
CA GLY A 183 -19.60 -1.72 -15.47
C GLY A 183 -20.75 -2.52 -14.86
N ALA A 184 -20.51 -3.80 -14.56
CA ALA A 184 -21.47 -4.77 -14.09
C ALA A 184 -21.66 -4.53 -12.60
N TYR A 185 -22.60 -3.65 -12.30
CA TYR A 185 -23.37 -3.67 -11.08
C TYR A 185 -23.78 -5.11 -10.79
N VAL A 186 -23.07 -5.79 -9.89
CA VAL A 186 -23.59 -6.99 -9.24
C VAL A 186 -24.44 -6.49 -8.07
N ASP A 187 -25.64 -5.99 -8.39
CA ASP A 187 -26.68 -5.75 -7.38
C ASP A 187 -27.40 -7.05 -6.99
N GLN A 188 -26.96 -8.20 -7.50
CA GLN A 188 -27.57 -9.48 -7.20
C GLN A 188 -26.47 -10.53 -7.05
N GLN A 189 -26.00 -10.68 -5.82
CA GLN A 189 -26.05 -11.96 -5.11
C GLN A 189 -25.28 -11.82 -3.79
N GLU A 190 -25.97 -12.13 -2.70
CA GLU A 190 -25.45 -12.39 -1.35
C GLU A 190 -24.55 -13.65 -1.30
N HIS A 191 -23.79 -13.96 -2.35
CA HIS A 191 -22.92 -15.13 -2.40
C HIS A 191 -21.47 -14.72 -2.24
N CYS A 192 -21.01 -14.77 -1.00
CA CYS A 192 -19.58 -14.92 -0.73
C CYS A 192 -19.38 -15.89 0.44
N GLY A 193 -19.40 -17.17 0.09
CA GLY A 193 -18.96 -18.24 0.97
C GLY A 193 -17.43 -18.23 1.15
N ALA A 194 -17.02 -18.66 2.35
CA ALA A 194 -15.70 -19.13 2.75
C ALA A 194 -14.60 -18.09 3.09
N ASN A 195 -14.79 -17.29 4.15
CA ASN A 195 -14.47 -17.74 5.52
C ASN A 195 -15.13 -16.81 6.53
N GLU A 196 -16.06 -17.40 7.24
CA GLU A 196 -17.12 -16.68 7.89
C GLU A 196 -16.70 -16.11 9.23
N SER A 197 -15.63 -16.56 9.89
CA SER A 197 -15.44 -16.26 11.32
C SER A 197 -15.11 -14.79 11.63
N ALA A 198 -14.17 -14.17 10.91
CA ALA A 198 -13.86 -12.75 11.09
C ALA A 198 -14.99 -11.85 10.57
N ARG A 199 -15.60 -12.25 9.46
CA ARG A 199 -16.78 -11.58 8.89
C ARG A 199 -17.99 -11.71 9.81
N LYS A 200 -18.21 -12.87 10.41
CA LYS A 200 -19.27 -13.18 11.38
C LYS A 200 -19.01 -12.45 12.67
N LEU A 201 -17.77 -12.33 13.13
CA LEU A 201 -17.46 -11.54 14.32
C LEU A 201 -17.85 -10.08 14.09
N GLY A 202 -17.36 -9.48 13.00
CA GLY A 202 -17.72 -8.11 12.61
C GLY A 202 -19.22 -7.92 12.37
N GLN A 203 -19.85 -8.79 11.59
CA GLN A 203 -21.30 -8.75 11.34
C GLN A 203 -22.12 -8.98 12.61
N LEU A 204 -21.69 -9.85 13.53
CA LEU A 204 -22.35 -10.07 14.81
C LEU A 204 -22.25 -8.80 15.68
N MET A 205 -21.10 -8.15 15.70
CA MET A 205 -20.91 -6.87 16.39
C MET A 205 -21.77 -5.75 15.80
N VAL A 206 -21.88 -5.67 14.47
CA VAL A 206 -22.80 -4.74 13.79
C VAL A 206 -24.25 -5.03 14.15
N ARG A 207 -24.68 -6.31 14.10
CA ARG A 207 -26.06 -6.69 14.43
C ARG A 207 -26.39 -6.49 15.91
N ALA A 208 -25.43 -6.68 16.80
CA ALA A 208 -25.57 -6.39 18.22
C ALA A 208 -25.59 -4.88 18.51
N GLY A 209 -25.11 -4.06 17.56
CA GLY A 209 -25.01 -2.60 17.67
C GLY A 209 -23.78 -2.10 18.42
N PHE A 210 -22.72 -2.92 18.52
CA PHE A 210 -21.46 -2.51 19.14
C PHE A 210 -20.61 -1.65 18.23
N ILE A 211 -20.68 -1.90 16.92
CA ILE A 211 -19.99 -1.14 15.88
C ILE A 211 -20.96 -0.88 14.73
N ASN A 212 -20.72 0.13 13.90
CA ASN A 212 -21.42 0.32 12.63
C ASN A 212 -20.64 -0.30 11.45
N GLU A 213 -21.25 -0.32 10.25
CA GLU A 213 -20.58 -0.89 9.07
C GLU A 213 -19.31 -0.11 8.69
N THR A 214 -19.29 1.21 8.87
CA THR A 214 -18.12 2.04 8.54
C THR A 214 -16.94 1.70 9.45
N GLU A 215 -17.16 1.63 10.76
CA GLU A 215 -16.16 1.21 11.75
C GLU A 215 -15.65 -0.20 11.49
N LEU A 216 -16.52 -1.12 11.08
CA LEU A 216 -16.13 -2.47 10.71
C LEU A 216 -15.15 -2.47 9.54
N PHE A 217 -15.46 -1.76 8.46
CA PHE A 217 -14.61 -1.74 7.27
C PHE A 217 -13.30 -0.96 7.49
N ASP A 218 -13.35 0.12 8.27
CA ASP A 218 -12.15 0.87 8.69
C ASP A 218 -11.20 -0.03 9.50
N ALA A 219 -11.74 -0.71 10.51
CA ALA A 219 -10.96 -1.65 11.32
C ALA A 219 -10.46 -2.85 10.52
N LEU A 220 -11.21 -3.32 9.53
CA LEU A 220 -10.76 -4.38 8.62
C LEU A 220 -9.58 -3.92 7.77
N GLU A 221 -9.64 -2.73 7.16
CA GLU A 221 -8.54 -2.17 6.36
C GLU A 221 -7.24 -2.06 7.19
N VAL A 222 -7.34 -1.54 8.41
CA VAL A 222 -6.21 -1.45 9.35
C VAL A 222 -5.72 -2.85 9.74
N SER A 223 -6.62 -3.78 10.05
CA SER A 223 -6.26 -5.16 10.42
C SER A 223 -5.54 -5.91 9.30
N LEU A 224 -5.89 -5.62 8.05
CA LEU A 224 -5.27 -6.22 6.87
C LEU A 224 -3.88 -5.64 6.64
N SER A 225 -3.76 -4.32 6.75
CA SER A 225 -2.49 -3.62 6.54
C SER A 225 -1.45 -3.94 7.62
N LEU A 226 -1.88 -4.06 8.88
CA LEU A 226 -1.01 -4.40 10.00
C LEU A 226 -0.88 -5.91 10.25
N ASN A 227 -1.62 -6.73 9.49
CA ASN A 227 -1.73 -8.17 9.70
C ASN A 227 -2.09 -8.56 11.16
N ARG A 228 -3.05 -7.84 11.76
CA ARG A 228 -3.54 -8.04 13.13
C ARG A 228 -4.97 -8.59 13.15
N LYS A 229 -5.42 -9.06 14.31
CA LYS A 229 -6.81 -9.53 14.48
C LYS A 229 -7.76 -8.33 14.55
N LEU A 230 -8.94 -8.48 13.94
CA LEU A 230 -9.97 -7.43 13.94
C LEU A 230 -10.34 -6.96 15.36
N GLY A 231 -10.50 -7.90 16.30
CA GLY A 231 -10.85 -7.58 17.68
C GLY A 231 -9.79 -6.72 18.39
N GLU A 232 -8.51 -7.00 18.18
CA GLU A 232 -7.40 -6.21 18.75
C GLU A 232 -7.38 -4.80 18.19
N VAL A 233 -7.60 -4.64 16.88
CA VAL A 233 -7.67 -3.33 16.22
C VAL A 233 -8.85 -2.50 16.73
N LEU A 234 -10.02 -3.13 16.94
CA LEU A 234 -11.21 -2.44 17.46
C LEU A 234 -11.03 -1.98 18.92
N VAL A 235 -10.28 -2.73 19.72
CA VAL A 235 -9.95 -2.38 21.11
C VAL A 235 -8.94 -1.25 21.16
N ASP A 236 -7.87 -1.32 20.36
CA ASP A 236 -6.86 -0.26 20.28
C ASP A 236 -7.45 1.06 19.77
N ALA A 237 -8.42 0.98 18.85
CA ALA A 237 -9.17 2.14 18.36
C ALA A 237 -10.17 2.71 19.40
N GLY A 238 -10.35 2.05 20.55
CA GLY A 238 -11.28 2.45 21.60
C GLY A 238 -12.76 2.31 21.21
N ILE A 239 -13.07 1.60 20.13
CA ILE A 239 -14.44 1.41 19.62
C ILE A 239 -15.18 0.39 20.50
N VAL A 240 -14.48 -0.67 20.91
CA VAL A 240 -15.02 -1.72 21.78
C VAL A 240 -14.05 -2.03 22.91
N VAL A 241 -14.56 -2.55 24.02
CA VAL A 241 -13.74 -3.07 25.12
C VAL A 241 -13.42 -4.55 24.92
N GLN A 242 -12.32 -5.03 25.49
CA GLN A 242 -11.84 -6.41 25.32
C GLN A 242 -12.91 -7.43 25.76
N GLU A 243 -13.68 -7.13 26.80
CA GLU A 243 -14.75 -7.98 27.31
C GLU A 243 -15.86 -8.22 26.28
N VAL A 244 -16.17 -7.21 25.45
CA VAL A 244 -17.16 -7.31 24.37
C VAL A 244 -16.63 -8.22 23.27
N VAL A 245 -15.34 -8.09 22.92
CA VAL A 245 -14.69 -8.96 21.94
C VAL A 245 -14.76 -10.42 22.39
N ASP A 246 -14.38 -10.71 23.63
CA ASP A 246 -14.37 -12.07 24.18
C ASP A 246 -15.77 -12.67 24.22
N LEU A 247 -16.79 -11.88 24.61
CA LEU A 247 -18.18 -12.30 24.60
C LEU A 247 -18.68 -12.61 23.18
N CYS A 248 -18.36 -11.76 22.21
CA CYS A 248 -18.69 -11.99 20.81
C CYS A 248 -18.01 -13.25 20.25
N VAL A 249 -16.74 -13.50 20.60
CA VAL A 249 -16.01 -14.72 20.21
C VAL A 249 -16.65 -15.96 20.84
N GLN A 250 -17.06 -15.91 22.10
CA GLN A 250 -17.76 -17.02 22.75
C GLN A 250 -19.11 -17.32 22.08
N MET A 251 -19.91 -16.28 21.78
CA MET A 251 -21.17 -16.46 21.05
C MET A 251 -20.94 -17.00 19.64
N LEU A 252 -19.88 -16.55 18.97
CA LEU A 252 -19.52 -17.06 17.66
C LEU A 252 -19.21 -18.56 17.69
N LYS A 253 -18.53 -19.06 18.73
CA LYS A 253 -18.29 -20.51 18.90
C LYS A 253 -19.61 -21.29 19.01
N ARG A 254 -20.60 -20.76 19.73
CA ARG A 254 -21.93 -21.37 19.89
C ARG A 254 -22.78 -21.32 18.61
N ILE A 255 -22.60 -20.27 17.81
CA ILE A 255 -23.21 -20.18 16.47
C ILE A 255 -22.58 -21.23 15.55
N LEU A 256 -21.26 -21.40 15.60
CA LEU A 256 -20.55 -22.37 14.78
C LEU A 256 -20.85 -23.83 15.19
N SER A 257 -21.14 -24.09 16.47
CA SER A 257 -21.62 -25.40 16.94
C SER A 257 -23.10 -25.65 16.64
N GLY A 258 -23.82 -24.67 16.09
CA GLY A 258 -25.24 -24.78 15.71
C GLY A 258 -26.22 -24.65 16.88
N GLU A 259 -25.75 -24.31 18.08
CA GLU A 259 -26.59 -24.17 19.28
C GLU A 259 -27.49 -22.93 19.25
N VAL A 260 -27.03 -21.86 18.60
CA VAL A 260 -27.66 -20.54 18.66
C VAL A 260 -27.67 -19.90 17.28
N ARG A 261 -28.80 -19.30 16.88
CA ARG A 261 -28.88 -18.55 15.63
C ARG A 261 -28.21 -17.17 15.77
N THR A 262 -27.66 -16.65 14.68
CA THR A 262 -27.00 -15.34 14.65
C THR A 262 -27.87 -14.20 15.19
N ALA A 263 -29.17 -14.22 14.87
CA ALA A 263 -30.13 -13.23 15.36
C ALA A 263 -30.34 -13.29 16.88
N GLU A 264 -30.46 -14.51 17.43
CA GLU A 264 -30.63 -14.74 18.88
C GLU A 264 -29.39 -14.33 19.66
N ALA A 265 -28.20 -14.65 19.14
CA ALA A 265 -26.93 -14.23 19.71
C ALA A 265 -26.80 -12.69 19.72
N ALA A 266 -27.19 -12.00 18.65
CA ALA A 266 -27.14 -10.54 18.58
C ALA A 266 -28.07 -9.88 19.62
N VAL A 267 -29.29 -10.41 19.79
CA VAL A 267 -30.24 -9.93 20.81
C VAL A 267 -29.68 -10.14 22.23
N TYR A 268 -29.09 -11.31 22.49
CA TYR A 268 -28.46 -11.63 23.77
C TYR A 268 -27.30 -10.68 24.11
N LEU A 269 -26.45 -10.39 23.13
CA LEU A 269 -25.33 -9.46 23.29
C LEU A 269 -25.82 -8.05 23.60
N LYS A 270 -26.83 -7.58 22.87
CA LYS A 270 -27.43 -6.25 23.06
C LYS A 270 -28.06 -6.10 24.45
N SER A 271 -28.80 -7.10 24.92
CA SER A 271 -29.46 -7.04 26.23
C SER A 271 -28.44 -7.03 27.38
N ARG A 272 -27.39 -7.84 27.30
CA ARG A 272 -26.34 -7.92 28.32
C ARG A 272 -25.51 -6.64 28.43
N TYR A 273 -25.23 -5.98 27.31
CA TYR A 273 -24.48 -4.73 27.30
C TYR A 273 -25.27 -3.54 27.88
N VAL A 274 -26.56 -3.43 27.55
CA VAL A 274 -27.44 -2.40 28.13
C VAL A 274 -27.51 -2.52 29.66
N ILE A 275 -27.47 -3.74 30.19
CA ILE A 275 -27.45 -3.98 31.64
C ILE A 275 -26.12 -3.53 32.26
N SER A 276 -24.99 -3.80 31.61
CA SER A 276 -23.66 -3.39 32.07
C SER A 276 -23.48 -1.87 32.08
N GLN A 277 -23.95 -1.15 31.06
CA GLN A 277 -23.93 0.33 31.00
C GLN A 277 -24.78 0.97 32.12
N ARG A 278 -25.94 0.37 32.44
CA ARG A 278 -26.80 0.83 33.54
C ARG A 278 -26.21 0.59 34.93
N GLN A 279 -25.42 -0.47 35.11
CA GLN A 279 -24.76 -0.73 36.40
C GLN A 279 -23.51 0.14 36.61
N GLY A 280 -22.80 0.55 35.54
CA GLY A 280 -21.68 1.49 35.64
C GLY A 280 -22.08 2.92 36.01
N HIS A 281 -23.31 3.34 35.69
CA HIS A 281 -23.80 4.70 35.98
C HIS A 281 -24.27 4.92 37.43
N PHE A 282 -24.23 3.89 38.28
CA PHE A 282 -24.51 4.01 39.73
C PHE A 282 -23.25 4.01 40.60
N ALA A 283 -22.06 4.00 39.98
CA ALA A 283 -20.77 4.06 40.66
C ALA A 283 -19.94 5.24 40.13
N SER A 284 -20.46 6.46 40.31
CA SER A 284 -19.69 7.72 40.22
C SER A 284 -20.32 8.73 41.18
#